data_AF-A0A7W2N5R6-F1
#
_entry.id   AF-A0A7W2N5R6-F1
#
_cell.length_a   1.000
_cell.length_b   1.000
_cell.length_c   1.000
_cell.angle_alpha   90.00
_cell.angle_beta   90.00
_cell.angle_gamma   90.00
#
_symmetry.space_group_name_H-M   'P 1'
#
loop_
_entity.id
_entity.type
_entity.pdbx_description
1 polymer ?
#
loop_
_entity_poly.entity_id
_entity_poly.type
_entity_poly.pdbx_seq_one_letter_code
_entity_poly.pdbx_strand_id
1 'polypeptide(L)'
;MKFKFLKTIIASAAAVILFSGSVNATLIGNLSYDGTYIFGDGYTYLSLDTMEGSTYDEFVTVTSVGGIYEDFDIADIAAAYRFTNSVLGYNSSCDVVFNGNGNFNQCGGKDYYTDGSLGNNANGSSDYFLFNNDETGGVGTFWYSRYGLLVNETSYTTKNEYMSNLPFLLYKGTASSVPEPSTLAIFTLGLMGLALRRFKKKY
;
A
#
# COMPACT_ATOMS: atom_id res chain seq x y z
N MET A 1 -51.38 -11.43 -7.72
CA MET A 1 -50.22 -12.25 -8.10
C MET A 1 -49.28 -12.35 -6.91
N LYS A 2 -48.85 -13.56 -6.53
CA LYS A 2 -48.03 -13.81 -5.32
C LYS A 2 -46.59 -13.34 -5.55
N PHE A 3 -46.08 -12.45 -4.69
CA PHE A 3 -44.72 -11.87 -4.68
C PHE A 3 -43.61 -12.90 -4.40
N LYS A 4 -43.48 -13.94 -5.21
CA LYS A 4 -42.42 -14.95 -5.07
C LYS A 4 -41.04 -14.42 -5.49
N PHE A 5 -40.99 -13.51 -6.46
CA PHE A 5 -39.74 -12.96 -6.99
C PHE A 5 -39.00 -12.01 -6.05
N LEU A 6 -39.72 -11.25 -5.20
CA LEU A 6 -39.10 -10.28 -4.30
C LEU A 6 -38.29 -10.95 -3.17
N LYS A 7 -38.72 -12.14 -2.71
CA LYS A 7 -38.01 -12.90 -1.67
C LYS A 7 -36.68 -13.46 -2.17
N THR A 8 -36.61 -13.84 -3.45
CA THR A 8 -35.38 -14.38 -4.06
C THR A 8 -34.31 -13.30 -4.21
N ILE A 9 -34.69 -12.07 -4.59
CA ILE A 9 -33.74 -10.95 -4.77
C ILE A 9 -33.16 -10.48 -3.42
N ILE A 10 -33.98 -10.43 -2.37
CA ILE A 10 -33.52 -10.05 -1.02
C ILE A 10 -32.57 -11.12 -0.45
N ALA A 11 -32.86 -12.40 -0.69
CA ALA A 11 -31.98 -13.50 -0.25
C ALA A 11 -30.62 -13.48 -0.96
N SER A 12 -30.58 -13.15 -2.26
CA SER A 12 -29.30 -13.02 -3.00
C SER A 12 -28.49 -11.80 -2.58
N ALA A 13 -29.12 -10.66 -2.29
CA ALA A 13 -28.42 -9.47 -1.82
C ALA A 13 -27.84 -9.66 -0.41
N ALA A 14 -28.56 -10.36 0.47
CA ALA A 14 -28.07 -10.68 1.82
C ALA A 14 -26.91 -11.69 1.81
N ALA A 15 -26.89 -12.63 0.86
CA ALA A 15 -25.80 -13.59 0.72
C ALA A 15 -24.49 -12.96 0.24
N VAL A 16 -24.54 -11.93 -0.62
CA VAL A 16 -23.33 -11.21 -1.09
C VAL A 16 -22.68 -10.39 0.03
N ILE A 17 -23.45 -9.87 0.99
CA ILE A 17 -22.92 -9.10 2.12
C ILE A 17 -22.18 -9.99 3.14
N LEU A 18 -22.55 -11.28 3.23
CA LEU A 18 -21.97 -12.22 4.20
C LEU A 18 -20.59 -12.78 3.80
N PHE A 19 -20.14 -12.56 2.56
CA PHE A 19 -18.78 -12.94 2.12
C PHE A 19 -17.77 -11.79 2.15
N SER A 20 -18.13 -10.66 2.77
CA SER A 20 -17.17 -9.61 3.09
C SER A 20 -16.24 -10.13 4.20
N GLY A 21 -15.15 -10.80 3.83
CA GLY A 21 -14.12 -11.21 4.77
C GLY A 21 -13.70 -10.01 5.63
N SER A 22 -13.64 -10.19 6.94
CA SER A 22 -13.12 -9.16 7.83
C SER A 22 -11.64 -8.94 7.51
N VAL A 23 -11.32 -7.84 6.85
CA VAL A 23 -9.95 -7.36 6.72
C VAL A 23 -9.57 -6.74 8.06
N ASN A 24 -8.72 -7.42 8.84
CA ASN A 24 -8.17 -6.85 10.07
C ASN A 24 -7.07 -5.85 9.68
N ALA A 25 -7.46 -4.61 9.42
CA ALA A 25 -6.51 -3.54 9.16
C ALA A 25 -5.69 -3.26 10.43
N THR A 26 -4.38 -3.48 10.38
CA THR A 26 -3.45 -3.12 11.46
C THR A 26 -2.98 -1.69 11.26
N LEU A 27 -2.94 -0.88 12.33
CA LEU A 27 -2.46 0.50 12.27
C LEU A 27 -0.94 0.55 12.44
N ILE A 28 -0.26 1.28 11.55
CA ILE A 28 1.19 1.47 11.54
C ILE A 28 1.46 2.94 11.27
N GLY A 29 1.88 3.69 12.28
CA GLY A 29 1.97 5.13 12.06
C GLY A 29 0.60 5.74 11.82
N ASN A 30 0.50 6.44 10.69
CA ASN A 30 -0.75 6.94 10.11
C ASN A 30 -1.24 6.09 8.93
N LEU A 31 -0.64 4.91 8.74
CA LEU A 31 -0.99 3.95 7.72
C LEU A 31 -1.80 2.80 8.32
N SER A 32 -2.52 2.12 7.44
CA SER A 32 -3.26 0.89 7.68
C SER A 32 -2.65 -0.21 6.81
N TYR A 33 -2.61 -1.43 7.31
CA TYR A 33 -2.12 -2.60 6.59
C TYR A 33 -3.17 -3.70 6.58
N ASP A 34 -3.55 -4.17 5.39
CA ASP A 34 -4.60 -5.19 5.20
C ASP A 34 -4.07 -6.63 5.00
N GLY A 35 -2.75 -6.82 5.03
CA GLY A 35 -2.09 -8.09 4.71
C GLY A 35 -1.52 -8.17 3.28
N THR A 36 -1.76 -7.16 2.44
CA THR A 36 -1.18 -7.07 1.08
C THR A 36 -0.77 -5.65 0.74
N TYR A 37 -1.54 -4.66 1.19
CA TYR A 37 -1.36 -3.26 0.90
C TYR A 37 -1.27 -2.44 2.18
N ILE A 38 -0.36 -1.46 2.15
CA ILE A 38 -0.20 -0.45 3.18
C ILE A 38 -0.73 0.88 2.61
N PHE A 39 -1.61 1.58 3.33
CA PHE A 39 -2.30 2.77 2.80
C PHE A 39 -2.73 3.74 3.90
N GLY A 40 -2.97 5.01 3.57
CA GLY A 40 -3.54 5.98 4.53
C GLY A 40 -3.07 7.43 4.37
N ASP A 41 -2.06 7.66 3.53
CA ASP A 41 -1.43 8.96 3.30
C ASP A 41 -1.67 9.52 1.88
N GLY A 42 -2.67 9.00 1.18
CA GLY A 42 -2.92 9.29 -0.23
C GLY A 42 -2.15 8.40 -1.20
N TYR A 43 -1.39 7.42 -0.70
CA TYR A 43 -0.72 6.41 -1.49
C TYR A 43 -1.10 5.00 -1.02
N THR A 44 -0.92 4.04 -1.94
CA THR A 44 -0.96 2.62 -1.64
C THR A 44 0.42 2.06 -1.90
N TYR A 45 0.98 1.38 -0.92
CA TYR A 45 2.24 0.68 -0.99
C TYR A 45 1.99 -0.82 -0.99
N LEU A 46 2.81 -1.58 -1.70
CA LEU A 46 2.79 -3.03 -1.62
C LEU A 46 3.49 -3.49 -0.34
N SER A 47 2.98 -4.53 0.30
CA SER A 47 3.62 -5.14 1.46
C SER A 47 5.04 -5.61 1.11
N LEU A 48 5.97 -5.45 2.07
CA LEU A 48 7.38 -5.72 1.81
C LEU A 48 7.69 -7.21 1.66
N ASP A 49 6.80 -8.11 2.11
CA ASP A 49 6.93 -9.56 1.92
C ASP A 49 6.46 -10.05 0.54
N THR A 50 5.74 -9.22 -0.23
CA THR A 50 5.08 -9.68 -1.47
C THR A 50 6.08 -10.03 -2.57
N MET A 51 7.24 -9.39 -2.58
CA MET A 51 8.31 -9.56 -3.56
C MET A 51 9.66 -9.80 -2.85
N GLU A 52 9.63 -10.43 -1.67
CA GLU A 52 10.86 -10.80 -0.96
C GLU A 52 11.70 -11.76 -1.80
N GLY A 53 13.01 -11.55 -1.85
CA GLY A 53 13.93 -12.38 -2.64
C GLY A 53 13.95 -12.08 -4.14
N SER A 54 13.11 -11.17 -4.64
CA SER A 54 13.10 -10.80 -6.05
C SER A 54 14.31 -9.94 -6.46
N THR A 55 14.77 -10.15 -7.68
CA THR A 55 15.81 -9.35 -8.35
C THR A 55 15.26 -8.01 -8.83
N TYR A 56 16.14 -7.03 -9.08
CA TYR A 56 15.72 -5.74 -9.62
C TYR A 56 15.02 -5.89 -10.99
N ASP A 57 15.53 -6.76 -11.86
CA ASP A 57 14.94 -7.00 -13.17
C ASP A 57 13.52 -7.58 -13.07
N GLU A 58 13.25 -8.41 -12.05
CA GLU A 58 11.90 -8.89 -11.76
C GLU A 58 10.97 -7.75 -11.30
N PHE A 59 11.45 -6.86 -10.43
CA PHE A 59 10.68 -5.65 -10.05
C PHE A 59 10.34 -4.79 -11.26
N VAL A 60 11.32 -4.51 -12.12
CA VAL A 60 11.11 -3.76 -13.37
C VAL A 60 10.11 -4.49 -14.29
N THR A 61 10.21 -5.81 -14.38
CA THR A 61 9.30 -6.61 -15.20
C THR A 61 7.86 -6.51 -14.70
N VAL A 62 7.62 -6.65 -13.39
CA VAL A 62 6.26 -6.63 -12.83
C VAL A 62 5.64 -5.23 -12.79
N THR A 63 6.43 -4.16 -12.77
CA THR A 63 5.95 -2.77 -12.83
C THR A 63 5.91 -2.18 -14.24
N SER A 64 6.51 -2.85 -15.23
CA SER A 64 6.41 -2.43 -16.64
C SER A 64 5.03 -2.71 -17.23
N VAL A 65 4.73 -2.09 -18.38
CA VAL A 65 3.45 -2.27 -19.10
C VAL A 65 3.16 -3.76 -19.35
N GLY A 66 1.98 -4.21 -18.93
CA GLY A 66 1.56 -5.61 -18.98
C GLY A 66 2.02 -6.45 -17.78
N GLY A 67 2.75 -5.86 -16.83
CA GLY A 67 3.12 -6.46 -15.56
C GLY A 67 1.96 -6.48 -14.57
N ILE A 68 2.02 -7.39 -13.59
CA ILE A 68 0.95 -7.56 -12.58
C ILE A 68 0.82 -6.36 -11.62
N TYR A 69 1.85 -5.51 -11.56
CA TYR A 69 1.90 -4.28 -10.79
C TYR A 69 2.20 -3.09 -11.69
N GLU A 70 1.71 -3.07 -12.93
CA GLU A 70 1.96 -1.99 -13.90
C GLU A 70 1.50 -0.60 -13.43
N ASP A 71 0.58 -0.54 -12.46
CA ASP A 71 0.11 0.70 -11.83
C ASP A 71 1.03 1.19 -10.69
N PHE A 72 2.04 0.41 -10.31
CA PHE A 72 2.97 0.72 -9.23
C PHE A 72 4.30 1.19 -9.78
N ASP A 73 4.85 2.21 -9.16
CA ASP A 73 6.19 2.69 -9.39
C ASP A 73 7.16 2.15 -8.33
N ILE A 74 8.42 1.95 -8.72
CA ILE A 74 9.51 1.72 -7.77
C ILE A 74 9.80 3.06 -7.08
N ALA A 75 9.73 3.08 -5.75
CA ALA A 75 9.93 4.30 -4.97
C ALA A 75 11.28 4.96 -5.26
N ASP A 76 11.23 6.26 -5.51
CA ASP A 76 12.39 7.15 -5.44
C ASP A 76 12.65 7.60 -3.99
N ILE A 77 13.67 8.43 -3.79
CA ILE A 77 14.02 8.97 -2.46
C ILE A 77 12.84 9.74 -1.84
N ALA A 78 12.11 10.52 -2.63
CA ALA A 78 11.00 11.34 -2.14
C ALA A 78 9.81 10.49 -1.70
N ALA A 79 9.46 9.45 -2.44
CA ALA A 79 8.42 8.48 -2.10
C ALA A 79 8.81 7.67 -0.86
N ALA A 80 10.07 7.26 -0.75
CA ALA A 80 10.55 6.51 0.40
C ALA A 80 10.56 7.36 1.70
N TYR A 81 10.95 8.63 1.62
CA TYR A 81 10.83 9.58 2.74
C TYR A 81 9.37 9.88 3.11
N ARG A 82 8.47 9.94 2.13
CA ARG A 82 7.04 10.09 2.39
C ARG A 82 6.49 8.91 3.17
N PHE A 83 6.73 7.70 2.68
CA PHE A 83 6.33 6.46 3.36
C PHE A 83 6.85 6.41 4.79
N THR A 84 8.13 6.72 4.97
CA THR A 84 8.81 6.86 6.26
C THR A 84 8.09 7.82 7.19
N ASN A 85 7.79 9.04 6.72
CA ASN A 85 7.07 10.02 7.51
C ASN A 85 5.68 9.51 7.91
N SER A 86 4.99 8.79 7.02
CA SER A 86 3.68 8.21 7.30
C SER A 86 3.75 7.09 8.34
N VAL A 87 4.77 6.21 8.28
CA VAL A 87 5.04 5.15 9.28
C VAL A 87 5.37 5.75 10.65
N LEU A 88 6.09 6.88 10.68
CA LEU A 88 6.49 7.55 11.92
C LEU A 88 5.43 8.52 12.46
N GLY A 89 4.38 8.81 11.69
CA GLY A 89 3.26 9.65 12.11
C GLY A 89 3.45 11.16 11.87
N TYR A 90 4.14 11.55 10.79
CA TYR A 90 4.43 12.92 10.32
C TYR A 90 5.34 13.77 11.23
N ASN A 91 6.08 13.16 12.16
CA ASN A 91 6.97 13.86 13.09
C ASN A 91 8.44 13.39 13.02
N SER A 92 8.88 12.86 11.88
CA SER A 92 10.29 12.49 11.71
C SER A 92 11.12 13.68 11.27
N SER A 93 12.01 14.13 12.15
CA SER A 93 13.29 14.69 11.72
C SER A 93 14.26 13.54 11.49
N CYS A 94 15.05 13.65 10.42
CA CYS A 94 16.13 12.72 10.14
C CYS A 94 17.44 13.41 10.50
N ASP A 95 18.10 12.92 11.54
CA ASP A 95 19.38 13.46 11.99
C ASP A 95 20.52 12.55 11.54
N VAL A 96 21.64 13.14 11.12
CA VAL A 96 22.85 12.37 10.84
C VAL A 96 23.41 11.84 12.16
N VAL A 97 23.39 10.53 12.32
CA VAL A 97 23.98 9.84 13.46
C VAL A 97 25.29 9.21 13.05
N PHE A 98 26.33 9.55 13.81
CA PHE A 98 27.66 8.99 13.66
C PHE A 98 27.77 7.77 14.56
N ASN A 99 27.80 6.58 13.97
CA ASN A 99 28.27 5.38 14.67
C ASN A 99 29.65 5.04 14.10
N GLY A 100 30.50 4.33 14.86
CA GLY A 100 31.83 3.91 14.40
C GLY A 100 31.86 3.07 13.11
N ASN A 101 30.69 2.76 12.54
CA ASN A 101 30.49 2.01 11.30
C ASN A 101 30.05 2.88 10.10
N GLY A 102 29.93 4.20 10.26
CA GLY A 102 29.56 5.14 9.19
C GLY A 102 28.49 6.17 9.60
N ASN A 103 28.10 6.99 8.62
CA ASN A 103 27.04 8.00 8.78
C ASN A 103 25.72 7.41 8.29
N PHE A 104 24.67 7.51 9.10
CA PHE A 104 23.30 7.19 8.67
C PHE A 104 22.36 8.29 9.12
N ASN A 105 21.27 8.48 8.37
CA ASN A 105 20.20 9.40 8.75
C ASN A 105 19.22 8.61 9.64
N GLN A 106 19.17 8.91 10.94
CA GLN A 106 18.17 8.34 11.83
C GLN A 106 16.91 9.20 11.80
N CYS A 107 15.83 8.64 11.25
CA CYS A 107 14.52 9.27 11.18
C CYS A 107 13.66 8.84 12.36
N GLY A 108 13.64 9.65 13.42
CA GLY A 108 12.80 9.43 14.60
C GLY A 108 12.85 8.01 15.20
N GLY A 109 11.94 7.76 16.14
CA GLY A 109 11.74 6.43 16.72
C GLY A 109 10.29 6.28 17.16
N LYS A 110 9.72 5.10 16.94
CA LYS A 110 8.37 4.77 17.40
C LYS A 110 8.42 3.46 18.17
N ASP A 111 7.98 3.49 19.42
CA ASP A 111 8.01 2.35 20.37
C ASP A 111 7.10 1.16 19.97
N TYR A 112 6.45 1.21 18.80
CA TYR A 112 5.43 0.25 18.38
C TYR A 112 5.87 -0.65 17.21
N TYR A 113 7.16 -0.70 16.87
CA TYR A 113 7.62 -1.71 15.92
C TYR A 113 7.22 -3.09 16.41
N THR A 114 6.47 -3.81 15.59
CA THR A 114 6.20 -5.23 15.75
C THR A 114 6.74 -5.91 14.50
N ASP A 115 7.44 -7.02 14.70
CA ASP A 115 7.99 -7.79 13.60
C ASP A 115 6.91 -8.17 12.58
N GLY A 116 7.21 -7.98 11.29
CA GLY A 116 6.26 -8.19 10.19
C GLY A 116 5.17 -7.12 10.08
N SER A 117 5.28 -5.99 10.80
CA SER A 117 4.32 -4.90 10.68
C SER A 117 4.22 -4.37 9.24
N LEU A 118 5.33 -4.31 8.50
CA LEU A 118 5.36 -3.89 7.10
C LEU A 118 5.41 -5.08 6.12
N GLY A 119 5.17 -6.30 6.59
CA GLY A 119 5.51 -7.55 5.90
C GLY A 119 6.81 -8.14 6.44
N ASN A 120 6.87 -9.46 6.60
CA ASN A 120 8.03 -10.14 7.17
C ASN A 120 9.09 -10.36 6.09
N ASN A 121 10.13 -9.51 6.03
CA ASN A 121 10.96 -9.42 4.83
C ASN A 121 12.49 -9.43 5.05
N ALA A 122 12.96 -9.61 6.29
CA ALA A 122 14.39 -9.63 6.56
C ALA A 122 14.79 -10.42 7.81
N ASN A 123 14.46 -9.94 9.02
CA ASN A 123 14.72 -10.69 10.24
C ASN A 123 13.75 -10.32 11.37
N GLY A 124 13.67 -11.17 12.39
CA GLY A 124 12.72 -11.02 13.51
C GLY A 124 12.93 -9.80 14.42
N SER A 125 13.78 -8.85 14.05
CA SER A 125 14.04 -7.61 14.78
C SER A 125 13.93 -6.37 13.91
N SER A 126 13.78 -6.52 12.59
CA SER A 126 13.91 -5.42 11.64
C SER A 126 13.34 -5.73 10.25
N ASP A 127 12.58 -4.78 9.72
CA ASP A 127 12.11 -4.79 8.33
C ASP A 127 13.00 -3.87 7.48
N TYR A 128 13.30 -4.25 6.24
CA TYR A 128 14.19 -3.49 5.35
C TYR A 128 13.61 -3.28 3.96
N PHE A 129 13.76 -2.12 3.36
CA PHE A 129 13.34 -1.95 1.97
C PHE A 129 14.30 -1.08 1.18
N LEU A 130 14.30 -1.30 -0.13
CA LEU A 130 15.13 -0.61 -1.10
C LEU A 130 14.31 0.48 -1.80
N PHE A 131 15.01 1.53 -2.24
CA PHE A 131 14.45 2.57 -3.09
C PHE A 131 15.51 3.05 -4.08
N ASN A 132 15.06 3.61 -5.20
CA ASN A 132 15.94 4.25 -6.17
C ASN A 132 16.42 5.59 -5.60
N ASN A 133 17.74 5.73 -5.45
CA ASN A 133 18.35 6.99 -5.09
C ASN A 133 18.77 7.67 -6.40
N ASP A 134 17.85 8.48 -6.94
CA ASP A 134 17.99 9.25 -8.16
C ASP A 134 19.03 10.38 -8.03
N GLU A 135 19.26 10.90 -6.82
CA GLU A 135 20.29 11.90 -6.55
C GLU A 135 21.72 11.39 -6.82
N THR A 136 21.95 10.09 -6.55
CA THR A 136 23.28 9.48 -6.70
C THR A 136 23.35 8.40 -7.79
N GLY A 137 22.23 8.07 -8.44
CA GLY A 137 22.15 7.02 -9.46
C GLY A 137 22.35 5.60 -8.90
N GLY A 138 21.99 5.38 -7.63
CA GLY A 138 22.17 4.12 -6.90
C GLY A 138 20.88 3.64 -6.22
N VAL A 139 21.04 2.75 -5.25
CA VAL A 139 19.94 2.22 -4.42
C VAL A 139 20.16 2.60 -2.97
N GLY A 140 19.20 3.30 -2.37
CA GLY A 140 19.19 3.54 -0.93
C GLY A 140 18.46 2.45 -0.16
N THR A 141 18.72 2.38 1.14
CA THR A 141 18.05 1.42 2.03
C THR A 141 17.42 2.10 3.23
N PHE A 142 16.25 1.60 3.61
CA PHE A 142 15.62 1.90 4.89
C PHE A 142 15.64 0.65 5.77
N TRP A 143 15.82 0.88 7.05
CA TRP A 143 15.82 -0.12 8.10
C TRP A 143 14.84 0.32 9.20
N TYR A 144 13.72 -0.38 9.33
CA TYR A 144 12.74 -0.16 10.40
C TYR A 144 12.93 -1.16 11.52
N SER A 145 13.07 -0.69 12.75
CA SER A 145 13.22 -1.56 13.92
C SER A 145 12.57 -0.95 15.16
N ARG A 146 12.62 -1.71 16.27
CA ARG A 146 12.25 -1.21 17.61
C ARG A 146 13.05 0.00 18.08
N TYR A 147 14.21 0.29 17.48
CA TYR A 147 15.05 1.43 17.85
C TYR A 147 14.75 2.67 16.99
N GLY A 148 13.79 2.56 16.07
CA GLY A 148 13.43 3.61 15.12
C GLY A 148 13.73 3.21 13.69
N LEU A 149 13.58 4.20 12.81
CA LEU A 149 13.82 4.04 11.39
C LEU A 149 15.16 4.67 11.02
N LEU A 150 16.02 3.89 10.40
CA LEU A 150 17.35 4.28 9.97
C LEU A 150 17.36 4.28 8.44
N VAL A 151 17.91 5.34 7.86
CA VAL A 151 18.05 5.51 6.41
C VAL A 151 19.53 5.51 6.09
N ASN A 152 19.91 4.63 5.18
CA ASN A 152 21.24 4.59 4.64
C ASN A 152 21.20 4.89 3.14
N GLU A 153 21.58 6.11 2.80
CA GLU A 153 21.70 6.61 1.44
C GLU A 153 23.09 6.30 0.90
N THR A 154 23.37 5.03 0.67
CA THR A 154 24.61 4.61 0.03
C THR A 154 24.39 4.48 -1.47
N SER A 155 25.28 5.07 -2.28
CA SER A 155 25.29 4.86 -3.73
C SER A 155 25.81 3.47 -4.08
N TYR A 156 24.92 2.48 -4.10
CA TYR A 156 25.26 1.18 -4.66
C TYR A 156 24.87 1.14 -6.14
N THR A 157 25.87 1.05 -7.00
CA THR A 157 25.69 0.79 -8.44
C THR A 157 25.27 -0.66 -8.73
N THR A 158 25.43 -1.56 -7.75
CA THR A 158 25.02 -2.96 -7.83
C THR A 158 24.53 -3.43 -6.46
N LYS A 159 23.32 -4.02 -6.41
CA LYS A 159 22.75 -4.71 -5.24
C LYS A 159 23.82 -5.68 -4.69
N ASN A 160 24.44 -5.38 -3.55
CA ASN A 160 25.40 -6.31 -2.94
C ASN A 160 24.64 -7.58 -2.50
N GLU A 161 25.33 -8.71 -2.28
CA GLU A 161 24.73 -9.98 -1.84
C GLU A 161 23.83 -9.80 -0.59
N TYR A 162 24.17 -8.87 0.30
CA TYR A 162 23.31 -8.57 1.46
C TYR A 162 21.98 -7.91 1.06
N MET A 163 22.02 -7.06 0.04
CA MET A 163 20.82 -6.39 -0.45
C MET A 163 20.00 -7.29 -1.35
N SER A 164 20.56 -8.35 -1.95
CA SER A 164 19.96 -9.16 -3.03
C SER A 164 18.58 -9.71 -2.67
N ASN A 165 18.31 -9.92 -1.39
CA ASN A 165 17.06 -10.50 -0.90
C ASN A 165 16.07 -9.45 -0.40
N LEU A 166 16.47 -8.18 -0.33
CA LEU A 166 15.60 -7.10 0.13
C LEU A 166 14.63 -6.65 -0.98
N PRO A 167 13.37 -6.39 -0.63
CA PRO A 167 12.35 -5.90 -1.55
C PRO A 167 12.53 -4.42 -1.85
N PHE A 168 12.14 -4.00 -3.06
CA PHE A 168 11.94 -2.58 -3.35
C PHE A 168 10.59 -2.11 -2.82
N LEU A 169 10.54 -0.89 -2.29
CA LEU A 169 9.28 -0.23 -1.95
C LEU A 169 8.54 0.10 -3.25
N LEU A 170 7.40 -0.54 -3.45
CA LEU A 170 6.50 -0.22 -4.56
C LEU A 170 5.36 0.63 -4.05
N TYR A 171 5.03 1.68 -4.79
CA TYR A 171 3.96 2.60 -4.42
C TYR A 171 3.14 3.00 -5.64
N LYS A 172 1.89 3.36 -5.40
CA LYS A 172 1.06 4.06 -6.37
C LYS A 172 0.27 5.15 -5.70
N GLY A 173 0.00 6.22 -6.44
CA GLY A 173 -0.99 7.18 -5.98
C GLY A 173 -2.31 6.46 -5.77
N THR A 174 -2.95 6.66 -4.61
CA THR A 174 -4.40 6.46 -4.59
C THR A 174 -4.94 7.58 -5.44
N ALA A 175 -5.28 7.28 -6.70
CA ALA A 175 -6.33 8.05 -7.34
C ALA A 175 -7.42 8.15 -6.27
N SER A 176 -7.84 9.36 -5.91
CA SER A 176 -9.12 9.47 -5.23
C SER A 176 -10.08 8.85 -6.24
N SER A 177 -10.39 7.57 -6.04
CA SER A 177 -11.52 6.94 -6.66
C SER A 177 -12.67 7.65 -5.99
N VAL A 178 -12.94 8.87 -6.46
CA VAL A 178 -14.30 9.37 -6.55
C VAL A 178 -15.00 8.15 -7.14
N PRO A 179 -15.79 7.41 -6.34
CA PRO A 179 -16.47 6.24 -6.86
C PRO A 179 -17.22 6.81 -8.05
N GLU A 180 -16.86 6.38 -9.27
CA GLU A 180 -17.49 6.93 -10.46
C GLU A 180 -18.98 6.89 -10.17
N PRO A 181 -19.67 8.05 -10.11
CA PRO A 181 -20.99 8.13 -9.50
C PRO A 181 -21.84 7.15 -10.25
N SER A 182 -22.16 6.01 -9.62
CA SER A 182 -22.27 4.75 -10.35
C SER A 182 -23.21 4.99 -11.50
N THR A 183 -22.68 5.10 -12.71
CA THR A 183 -23.48 5.50 -13.88
C THR A 183 -24.60 4.49 -14.04
N LEU A 184 -24.31 3.24 -13.67
CA LEU A 184 -25.26 2.16 -13.41
C LEU A 184 -26.33 2.48 -12.35
N ALA A 185 -25.98 3.03 -11.18
CA ALA A 185 -26.95 3.43 -10.15
C ALA A 185 -27.82 4.61 -10.60
N ILE A 186 -27.25 5.63 -11.25
CA ILE A 186 -28.01 6.76 -11.81
C ILE A 186 -28.92 6.26 -12.94
N PHE A 187 -28.43 5.36 -13.78
CA PHE A 187 -29.19 4.74 -14.86
C PHE A 187 -30.32 3.86 -14.32
N THR A 188 -30.06 3.02 -13.32
CA THR A 188 -31.09 2.17 -12.69
C THR A 188 -32.11 3.00 -11.92
N LEU A 189 -31.71 4.04 -11.17
CA LEU A 189 -32.62 4.99 -10.55
C LEU A 189 -33.45 5.75 -11.59
N GLY A 190 -32.86 6.13 -12.72
CA GLY A 190 -33.55 6.73 -13.85
C GLY A 190 -34.61 5.81 -14.46
N LEU A 191 -34.28 4.54 -14.71
CA LEU A 191 -35.22 3.53 -15.20
C LEU A 191 -36.33 3.23 -14.19
N MET A 192 -36.00 3.19 -12.90
CA MET A 192 -36.94 2.93 -11.82
C MET A 192 -37.90 4.11 -11.64
N GLY A 193 -37.42 5.35 -11.75
CA GLY A 193 -38.26 6.55 -11.82
C GLY A 193 -39.18 6.55 -13.05
N LEU A 194 -38.69 6.10 -14.21
CA LEU A 194 -39.49 5.97 -15.44
C LEU A 194 -40.59 4.90 -15.31
N ALA A 195 -40.28 3.77 -14.68
CA ALA A 195 -41.23 2.69 -14.40
C ALA A 195 -42.31 3.14 -13.41
N LEU A 196 -41.93 3.83 -12.33
CA LEU A 196 -42.86 4.37 -11.33
C LEU A 196 -43.81 5.42 -11.91
N ARG A 197 -43.38 6.20 -12.92
CA ARG A 197 -44.23 7.21 -13.58
C ARG A 197 -45.42 6.59 -14.32
N ARG A 198 -45.34 5.33 -14.78
CA ARG A 198 -46.44 4.68 -15.53
C ARG A 198 -47.54 4.12 -14.63
N PHE A 199 -47.35 4.03 -13.31
CA PHE A 199 -48.36 3.47 -12.40
C PHE A 199 -49.40 4.49 -11.89
N LYS A 200 -49.40 5.73 -12.39
CA LYS A 200 -50.51 6.68 -12.16
C LYS A 200 -51.45 6.80 -13.37
N LYS A 201 -52.31 5.81 -13.56
CA LYS A 201 -53.62 5.95 -14.25
C LYS A 201 -54.59 5.04 -13.50
N LYS A 202 -55.29 5.63 -12.53
CA LYS A 202 -56.67 6.19 -12.53
C LYS A 202 -57.65 5.14 -12.00
N TYR A 203 -58.40 5.58 -10.99
CA TYR A 203 -59.61 4.98 -10.42
C TYR A 203 -60.46 4.24 -11.45
#